data_AF-A0A151JCC6-F1
#
_entry.id   AF-A0A151JCC6-F1
#
_cell.length_a   1.000
_cell.length_b   1.000
_cell.length_c   1.000
_cell.angle_alpha   90.00
_cell.angle_beta   90.00
_cell.angle_gamma   90.00
#
_symmetry.space_group_name_H-M   'P 1'
#
loop_
_entity.id
_entity.type
_entity.pdbx_description
1 polymer ?
#
loop_
_entity_poly.entity_id
_entity_poly.type
_entity_poly.pdbx_seq_one_letter_code
_entity_poly.pdbx_strand_id
1 'polypeptide(L)'
;MAQPLQNNTPSFCLSIFGTDNRFTASDVLKRWIKMQSMAKEFGITILGHSSDGDTRLMKAMKTTYKLPASVENKWPWFHCMKPNSNALVCQDTIHIGTKLRTRLLHEKVNLQIGNYIINKKHLEYLILNFGKDKHLLTISDINGEDKMNYRAVEKICDPIVTNILNEKVANAKGSVIYLKAIRNILDSFLNKNLAHRERLFLIWKSVFIFRIWRNWILEQNDLILSKNFITSNSYMSVEINAHFLLMLFQIILSDSNLNSSMCVPWLMSSQPCEQIFRSTRSLTSTFSTIVNFSLNDIMNRIKKIQIIYIYTKRQK
;
A
#
# COMPACT_ATOMS: atom_id res chain seq x y z
N MET A 1 -5.95 -5.62 -13.97
CA MET A 1 -6.94 -4.53 -14.05
C MET A 1 -6.31 -3.30 -14.65
N ALA A 2 -6.98 -2.61 -15.56
CA ALA A 2 -6.58 -1.30 -16.05
C ALA A 2 -7.43 -0.24 -15.35
N GLN A 3 -6.78 0.77 -14.77
CA GLN A 3 -7.43 1.88 -14.04
C GLN A 3 -7.07 3.19 -14.73
N PRO A 4 -8.04 3.89 -15.34
CA PRO A 4 -7.81 5.22 -15.89
C PRO A 4 -7.43 6.24 -14.82
N LEU A 5 -6.60 7.22 -15.19
CA LEU A 5 -6.11 8.32 -14.34
C LEU A 5 -7.12 9.47 -14.21
N GLN A 6 -8.40 9.11 -14.15
CA GLN A 6 -9.49 10.04 -14.01
C GLN A 6 -10.37 9.53 -12.88
N ASN A 7 -10.67 10.42 -11.93
CA ASN A 7 -11.53 10.08 -10.83
C ASN A 7 -12.92 9.69 -11.35
N ASN A 8 -13.58 8.77 -10.64
CA ASN A 8 -14.89 8.19 -10.99
C ASN A 8 -14.93 7.29 -12.23
N THR A 9 -13.92 7.32 -13.10
CA THR A 9 -13.85 6.41 -14.25
C THR A 9 -13.66 4.95 -13.79
N PRO A 10 -14.49 4.01 -14.28
CA PRO A 10 -14.39 2.60 -13.92
C PRO A 10 -13.08 1.96 -14.37
N SER A 11 -12.55 1.06 -13.55
CA SER A 11 -11.52 0.12 -13.99
C SER A 11 -12.15 -1.02 -14.79
N PHE A 12 -11.34 -1.67 -15.62
CA PHE A 12 -11.78 -2.83 -16.40
C PHE A 12 -10.72 -3.92 -16.43
N CYS A 13 -11.18 -5.16 -16.60
CA CYS A 13 -10.31 -6.32 -16.70
C CYS A 13 -9.70 -6.37 -18.11
N LEU A 14 -8.45 -5.91 -18.23
CA LEU A 14 -7.68 -5.99 -19.48
C LEU A 14 -7.14 -7.40 -19.74
N SER A 15 -6.71 -8.10 -18.68
CA SER A 15 -6.08 -9.41 -18.80
C SER A 15 -6.32 -10.22 -17.53
N ILE A 16 -6.55 -11.52 -17.73
CA ILE A 16 -6.58 -12.54 -16.70
C ILE A 16 -5.90 -13.80 -17.22
N PHE A 17 -5.19 -14.50 -16.34
CA PHE A 17 -4.50 -15.73 -16.66
C PHE A 17 -4.41 -16.61 -15.42
N GLY A 18 -4.43 -17.93 -15.63
CA GLY A 18 -4.11 -18.88 -14.58
C GLY A 18 -2.62 -18.86 -14.26
N THR A 19 -2.26 -19.21 -13.03
CA THR A 19 -0.87 -19.41 -12.62
C THR A 19 -0.76 -20.67 -11.78
N ASP A 20 0.30 -21.42 -11.99
CA ASP A 20 0.75 -22.53 -11.14
C ASP A 20 1.60 -22.04 -9.96
N ASN A 21 1.66 -20.72 -9.76
CA ASN A 21 2.46 -20.04 -8.76
C ASN A 21 3.99 -20.22 -8.94
N ARG A 22 4.48 -20.64 -10.12
CA ARG A 22 5.92 -20.82 -10.41
C ARG A 22 6.56 -19.66 -11.18
N PHE A 23 5.82 -18.58 -11.43
CA PHE A 23 6.36 -17.42 -12.12
C PHE A 23 7.48 -16.73 -11.33
N THR A 24 8.37 -16.04 -12.04
CA THR A 24 9.51 -15.31 -11.49
C THR A 24 9.34 -13.80 -11.64
N ALA A 25 10.23 -13.03 -11.01
CA ALA A 25 10.31 -11.58 -11.21
C ALA A 25 10.62 -11.21 -12.69
N SER A 26 11.37 -12.05 -13.40
CA SER A 26 11.65 -11.85 -14.83
C SER A 26 10.35 -11.97 -15.65
N ASP A 27 9.50 -12.94 -15.33
CA ASP A 27 8.22 -13.12 -16.02
C ASP A 27 7.26 -11.95 -15.74
N VAL A 28 7.33 -11.35 -14.55
CA VAL A 28 6.59 -10.12 -14.23
C VAL A 28 7.06 -8.96 -15.14
N LEU A 29 8.37 -8.72 -15.22
CA LEU A 29 8.94 -7.66 -16.05
C LEU A 29 8.59 -7.84 -17.53
N LYS A 30 8.73 -9.06 -18.07
CA LYS A 30 8.35 -9.39 -19.44
C LYS A 30 6.88 -9.10 -19.71
N ARG A 31 5.98 -9.45 -18.77
CA ARG A 31 4.55 -9.16 -18.88
C ARG A 31 4.27 -7.65 -18.88
N TRP A 32 4.91 -6.89 -17.99
CA TRP A 32 4.77 -5.43 -17.96
C TRP A 32 5.22 -4.77 -19.26
N ILE A 33 6.35 -5.19 -19.81
CA ILE A 33 6.87 -4.70 -21.11
C ILE A 33 5.90 -5.06 -22.24
N LYS A 34 5.41 -6.31 -22.29
CA LYS A 34 4.46 -6.74 -23.33
C LYS A 34 3.15 -5.95 -23.26
N MET A 35 2.60 -5.73 -22.06
CA MET A 35 1.39 -4.91 -21.88
C MET A 35 1.60 -3.47 -22.34
N GLN A 36 2.76 -2.87 -22.07
CA GLN A 36 3.09 -1.52 -22.55
C GLN A 36 3.18 -1.46 -24.08
N SER A 37 3.84 -2.44 -24.71
CA SER A 37 3.91 -2.54 -26.18
C SER A 37 2.52 -2.63 -26.80
N MET A 38 1.68 -3.54 -26.30
CA MET A 38 0.33 -3.74 -26.82
C MET A 38 -0.54 -2.51 -26.59
N ALA A 39 -0.47 -1.87 -25.41
CA ALA A 39 -1.24 -0.64 -25.15
C ALA A 39 -0.82 0.50 -26.10
N LYS A 40 0.48 0.62 -26.38
CA LYS A 40 1.02 1.64 -27.29
C LYS A 40 0.50 1.49 -28.72
N GLU A 41 0.27 0.26 -29.20
CA GLU A 41 -0.34 0.00 -30.52
C GLU A 41 -1.75 0.60 -30.65
N PHE A 42 -2.44 0.80 -29.53
CA PHE A 42 -3.76 1.46 -29.47
C PHE A 42 -3.69 2.92 -29.01
N GLY A 43 -2.49 3.53 -28.97
CA GLY A 43 -2.31 4.91 -28.50
C GLY A 43 -2.50 5.08 -26.98
N ILE A 44 -2.45 4.00 -26.21
CA ILE A 44 -2.63 4.03 -24.75
C ILE A 44 -1.27 4.02 -24.06
N THR A 45 -1.01 5.05 -23.26
CA THR A 45 0.20 5.13 -22.41
C THR A 45 -0.09 4.52 -21.03
N ILE A 46 0.68 3.50 -20.64
CA ILE A 46 0.65 2.96 -19.28
C ILE A 46 1.59 3.78 -18.40
N LEU A 47 1.02 4.58 -17.49
CA LEU A 47 1.80 5.41 -16.57
C LEU A 47 2.51 4.58 -15.48
N GLY A 48 1.95 3.44 -15.08
CA GLY A 48 2.58 2.59 -14.09
C GLY A 48 1.84 1.30 -13.76
N HIS A 49 2.50 0.48 -12.94
CA HIS A 49 2.01 -0.79 -12.44
C HIS A 49 1.92 -0.76 -10.92
N SER A 50 0.77 -1.13 -10.36
CA SER A 50 0.60 -1.30 -8.92
C SER A 50 0.41 -2.78 -8.57
N SER A 51 1.00 -3.24 -7.47
CA SER A 51 0.68 -4.55 -6.92
C SER A 51 0.75 -4.63 -5.41
N ASP A 52 0.32 -5.76 -4.87
CA ASP A 52 0.60 -6.14 -3.49
C ASP A 52 2.10 -6.43 -3.29
N GLY A 53 2.47 -6.86 -2.08
CA GLY A 53 3.86 -7.18 -1.78
C GLY A 53 4.21 -8.66 -1.86
N ASP A 54 3.66 -9.40 -2.84
CA ASP A 54 4.25 -10.66 -3.29
C ASP A 54 5.75 -10.47 -3.55
N THR A 55 6.57 -11.43 -3.12
CA THR A 55 8.04 -11.29 -3.15
C THR A 55 8.60 -11.19 -4.57
N ARG A 56 7.96 -11.79 -5.57
CA ARG A 56 8.38 -11.76 -6.98
C ARG A 56 8.01 -10.43 -7.63
N LEU A 57 6.82 -9.92 -7.33
CA LEU A 57 6.40 -8.58 -7.75
C LEU A 57 7.28 -7.51 -7.10
N MET A 58 7.55 -7.62 -5.80
CA MET A 58 8.48 -6.74 -5.08
C MET A 58 9.89 -6.77 -5.70
N LYS A 59 10.41 -7.95 -6.03
CA LYS A 59 11.71 -8.08 -6.71
C LYS A 59 11.69 -7.41 -8.08
N ALA A 60 10.63 -7.57 -8.87
CA ALA A 60 10.47 -6.88 -10.15
C ALA A 60 10.46 -5.35 -9.99
N MET A 61 9.70 -4.82 -9.02
CA MET A 61 9.66 -3.38 -8.73
C MET A 61 11.02 -2.82 -8.31
N LYS A 62 11.73 -3.54 -7.44
CA LYS A 62 13.10 -3.17 -7.06
C LYS A 62 14.04 -3.14 -8.25
N THR A 63 13.92 -4.09 -9.17
CA THR A 63 14.70 -4.09 -10.43
C THR A 63 14.33 -2.90 -11.30
N THR A 64 13.05 -2.55 -11.43
CA THR A 64 12.58 -1.37 -12.19
C THR A 64 13.19 -0.07 -11.67
N TYR A 65 13.25 0.10 -10.35
CA TYR A 65 13.83 1.28 -9.70
C TYR A 65 15.31 1.17 -9.36
N LYS A 66 15.95 0.04 -9.70
CA LYS A 66 17.33 -0.31 -9.32
C LYS A 66 17.61 -0.04 -7.83
N LEU A 67 16.71 -0.48 -6.94
CA LEU A 67 16.80 -0.23 -5.50
C LEU A 67 17.65 -1.29 -4.75
N PRO A 68 18.64 -0.89 -3.93
CA PRO A 68 19.15 0.48 -3.74
C PRO A 68 20.01 0.93 -4.94
N ALA A 69 19.89 2.19 -5.36
CA ALA A 69 20.70 2.71 -6.46
C ALA A 69 22.19 2.66 -6.12
N SER A 70 23.01 2.22 -7.08
CA SER A 70 24.46 2.39 -7.01
C SER A 70 24.78 3.88 -6.94
N VAL A 71 25.55 4.24 -5.93
CA VAL A 71 25.74 5.60 -5.41
C VAL A 71 26.42 6.51 -6.43
N GLU A 72 25.63 7.37 -7.07
CA GLU A 72 26.07 8.60 -7.77
C GLU A 72 24.86 9.52 -8.02
N ASN A 73 23.95 9.63 -7.04
CA ASN A 73 22.79 10.50 -7.15
C ASN A 73 23.07 11.87 -6.52
N LYS A 74 22.70 12.95 -7.22
CA LYS A 74 22.74 14.34 -6.70
C LYS A 74 22.03 14.47 -5.35
N TRP A 75 21.02 13.64 -5.11
CA TRP A 75 20.23 13.62 -3.89
C TRP A 75 20.49 12.31 -3.12
N PRO A 76 21.36 12.30 -2.10
CA PRO A 76 21.73 11.08 -1.38
C PRO A 76 20.55 10.37 -0.72
N TRP A 77 19.48 11.10 -0.40
CA TRP A 77 18.25 10.55 0.17
C TRP A 77 17.34 9.88 -0.87
N PHE A 78 17.54 10.12 -2.17
CA PHE A 78 16.75 9.56 -3.25
C PHE A 78 17.45 8.33 -3.82
N HIS A 79 16.99 7.15 -3.39
CA HIS A 79 17.67 5.88 -3.60
C HIS A 79 17.23 5.14 -4.87
N CYS A 80 16.34 5.69 -5.68
CA CYS A 80 15.93 5.06 -6.94
C CYS A 80 16.57 5.73 -8.16
N MET A 81 16.71 4.95 -9.22
CA MET A 81 16.99 5.48 -10.56
C MET A 81 15.69 5.59 -11.34
N LYS A 82 15.57 6.62 -12.19
CA LYS A 82 14.43 6.73 -13.11
C LYS A 82 14.41 5.47 -14.01
N PRO A 83 13.29 4.75 -14.10
CA PRO A 83 13.20 3.55 -14.91
C PRO A 83 13.45 3.90 -16.38
N ASN A 84 14.11 2.98 -17.08
CA ASN A 84 14.29 3.09 -18.53
C ASN A 84 12.95 3.01 -19.28
N SER A 85 11.95 2.35 -18.69
CA SER A 85 10.56 2.42 -19.15
C SER A 85 9.84 3.61 -18.53
N ASN A 86 9.00 4.31 -19.30
CA ASN A 86 8.20 5.44 -18.79
C ASN A 86 7.19 5.02 -17.69
N ALA A 87 6.93 3.72 -17.53
CA ALA A 87 6.00 3.23 -16.52
C ALA A 87 6.66 3.13 -15.14
N LEU A 88 6.04 3.79 -14.18
CA LEU A 88 6.40 3.74 -12.75
C LEU A 88 5.86 2.47 -12.08
N VAL A 89 6.34 2.17 -10.86
CA VAL A 89 5.85 1.05 -10.05
C VAL A 89 5.46 1.48 -8.64
N CYS A 90 4.36 0.97 -8.12
CA CYS A 90 3.81 1.33 -6.81
C CYS A 90 3.36 0.08 -6.04
N GLN A 91 3.50 0.09 -4.72
CA GLN A 91 2.89 -0.88 -3.82
C GLN A 91 1.51 -0.40 -3.36
N ASP A 92 0.60 -1.34 -3.12
CA ASP A 92 -0.73 -1.03 -2.60
C ASP A 92 -0.65 -0.49 -1.16
N THR A 93 -1.01 0.78 -0.99
CA THR A 93 -0.97 1.48 0.30
C THR A 93 -1.86 0.86 1.38
N ILE A 94 -3.00 0.27 1.01
CA ILE A 94 -3.87 -0.44 1.98
C ILE A 94 -3.14 -1.66 2.54
N HIS A 95 -2.45 -2.41 1.67
CA HIS A 95 -1.65 -3.56 2.07
C HIS A 95 -0.43 -3.15 2.91
N ILE A 96 0.16 -1.98 2.67
CA ILE A 96 1.22 -1.44 3.53
C ILE A 96 0.68 -1.24 4.96
N GLY A 97 -0.47 -0.58 5.10
CA GLY A 97 -1.11 -0.35 6.38
C GLY A 97 -1.40 -1.64 7.16
N THR A 98 -2.00 -2.64 6.50
CA THR A 98 -2.33 -3.91 7.15
C THR A 98 -1.10 -4.72 7.55
N LYS A 99 -0.01 -4.71 6.76
CA LYS A 99 1.26 -5.33 7.13
C LYS A 99 1.91 -4.66 8.34
N LEU A 100 1.90 -3.32 8.39
CA LEU A 100 2.45 -2.56 9.53
C LEU A 100 1.63 -2.81 10.81
N ARG A 101 0.30 -2.87 10.71
CA ARG A 101 -0.57 -3.30 11.82
C ARG A 101 -0.27 -4.74 12.25
N THR A 102 -0.21 -5.69 11.31
CA THR A 102 0.07 -7.10 11.62
C THR A 102 1.41 -7.24 12.36
N ARG A 103 2.41 -6.44 11.98
CA ARG A 103 3.71 -6.43 12.65
C ARG A 103 3.64 -5.91 14.08
N LEU A 104 2.83 -4.88 14.36
CA LEU A 104 2.58 -4.35 15.70
C LEU A 104 1.90 -5.37 16.62
N LEU A 105 1.00 -6.19 16.07
CA LEU A 105 0.21 -7.16 16.83
C LEU A 105 0.95 -8.51 17.05
N HIS A 106 2.09 -8.70 16.39
CA HIS A 106 2.80 -9.98 16.40
C HIS A 106 3.55 -10.20 17.73
N GLU A 107 3.20 -11.26 18.46
CA GLU A 107 3.65 -11.47 19.84
C GLU A 107 5.15 -11.76 19.99
N LYS A 108 5.77 -12.37 18.97
CA LYS A 108 7.21 -12.66 18.96
C LYS A 108 8.08 -11.47 18.52
N VAL A 109 7.49 -10.30 18.29
CA VAL A 109 8.17 -9.10 17.78
C VAL A 109 8.15 -8.03 18.86
N ASN A 110 9.33 -7.48 19.15
CA ASN A 110 9.52 -6.44 20.15
C ASN A 110 10.02 -5.18 19.44
N LEU A 111 9.09 -4.46 18.80
CA LEU A 111 9.41 -3.24 18.09
C LEU A 111 9.94 -2.18 19.06
N GLN A 112 11.09 -1.59 18.74
CA GLN A 112 11.74 -0.61 19.60
C GLN A 112 12.36 0.51 18.77
N ILE A 113 12.04 1.76 19.08
CA ILE A 113 12.57 2.96 18.41
C ILE A 113 13.28 3.85 19.42
N GLY A 114 14.61 3.90 19.38
CA GLY A 114 15.41 4.52 20.44
C GLY A 114 15.10 3.87 21.79
N ASN A 115 14.87 4.70 22.81
CA ASN A 115 14.52 4.24 24.16
C ASN A 115 13.02 3.92 24.32
N TYR A 116 12.23 3.93 23.24
CA TYR A 116 10.79 3.71 23.31
C TYR A 116 10.38 2.35 22.74
N ILE A 117 9.45 1.70 23.42
CA ILE A 117 8.85 0.44 22.98
C ILE A 117 7.58 0.74 22.19
N ILE A 118 7.39 0.01 21.09
CA ILE A 118 6.15 -0.01 20.31
C ILE A 118 5.43 -1.32 20.63
N ASN A 119 4.25 -1.24 21.25
CA ASN A 119 3.54 -2.42 21.76
C ASN A 119 2.02 -2.30 21.59
N LYS A 120 1.36 -3.42 21.27
CA LYS A 120 -0.11 -3.54 21.26
C LYS A 120 -0.73 -3.29 22.63
N LYS A 121 0.00 -3.57 23.72
CA LYS A 121 -0.43 -3.33 25.10
C LYS A 121 -0.82 -1.88 25.39
N HIS A 122 -0.22 -0.91 24.69
CA HIS A 122 -0.63 0.50 24.81
C HIS A 122 -2.08 0.72 24.30
N LEU A 123 -2.47 0.04 23.22
CA LEU A 123 -3.84 0.08 22.70
C LEU A 123 -4.81 -0.75 23.56
N GLU A 124 -4.38 -1.89 24.08
CA GLU A 124 -5.16 -2.69 25.04
C GLU A 124 -5.48 -1.87 26.29
N TYR A 125 -4.47 -1.21 26.86
CA TYR A 125 -4.64 -0.33 28.00
C TYR A 125 -5.63 0.80 27.71
N LEU A 126 -5.51 1.45 26.53
CA LEU A 126 -6.45 2.49 26.11
C LEU A 126 -7.90 1.96 26.08
N ILE A 127 -8.12 0.81 25.46
CA ILE A 127 -9.46 0.19 25.31
C ILE A 127 -10.06 -0.20 26.67
N LEU A 128 -9.25 -0.66 27.61
CA LEU A 128 -9.72 -1.14 28.91
C LEU A 128 -9.96 -0.02 29.93
N ASN A 129 -9.25 1.10 29.81
CA ASN A 129 -9.25 2.15 30.84
C ASN A 129 -9.96 3.45 30.43
N PHE A 130 -10.32 3.61 29.15
CA PHE A 130 -11.01 4.79 28.65
C PHE A 130 -12.32 4.40 27.96
N GLY A 131 -13.32 5.27 28.07
CA GLY A 131 -14.61 5.06 27.43
C GLY A 131 -14.49 5.01 25.90
N LYS A 132 -15.20 4.05 25.27
CA LYS A 132 -15.21 3.85 23.82
C LYS A 132 -15.61 5.10 23.04
N ASP A 133 -16.48 5.94 23.60
CA ASP A 133 -16.88 7.23 23.06
C ASP A 133 -15.69 8.18 22.82
N LYS A 134 -14.60 8.02 23.59
CA LYS A 134 -13.40 8.86 23.48
C LYS A 134 -12.46 8.45 22.37
N HIS A 135 -12.34 7.15 22.09
CA HIS A 135 -11.30 6.61 21.20
C HIS A 135 -11.82 5.69 20.08
N LEU A 136 -13.09 5.29 20.12
CA LEU A 136 -13.81 4.50 19.09
C LEU A 136 -13.28 3.08 18.80
N LEU A 137 -12.30 2.61 19.58
CA LEU A 137 -11.69 1.29 19.42
C LEU A 137 -12.48 0.20 20.16
N THR A 138 -12.41 -1.02 19.63
CA THR A 138 -12.84 -2.25 20.29
C THR A 138 -11.70 -3.27 20.30
N ILE A 139 -11.80 -4.30 21.15
CA ILE A 139 -10.78 -5.38 21.22
C ILE A 139 -10.57 -6.04 19.85
N SER A 140 -11.64 -6.18 19.04
CA SER A 140 -11.53 -6.70 17.68
C SER A 140 -10.61 -5.88 16.77
N ASP A 141 -10.47 -4.56 16.98
CA ASP A 141 -9.60 -3.71 16.17
C ASP A 141 -8.10 -4.02 16.40
N ILE A 142 -7.76 -4.69 17.51
CA ILE A 142 -6.40 -5.16 17.82
C ILE A 142 -6.26 -6.68 17.72
N ASN A 143 -7.24 -7.39 17.17
CA ASN A 143 -7.12 -8.82 16.87
C ASN A 143 -6.18 -9.06 15.67
N GLY A 144 -5.10 -9.83 15.86
CA GLY A 144 -4.11 -10.16 14.85
C GLY A 144 -4.47 -11.29 13.87
N GLU A 145 -5.61 -11.97 14.08
CA GLU A 145 -6.05 -13.08 13.22
C GLU A 145 -6.47 -12.60 11.82
N ASP A 146 -7.30 -11.54 11.76
CA ASP A 146 -7.66 -10.90 10.50
C ASP A 146 -6.56 -9.92 10.05
N LYS A 147 -5.62 -10.48 9.28
CA LYS A 147 -4.48 -9.75 8.69
C LYS A 147 -4.88 -8.78 7.59
N MET A 148 -6.10 -8.87 7.04
CA MET A 148 -6.59 -8.03 5.95
C MET A 148 -7.51 -6.90 6.44
N ASN A 149 -7.75 -6.78 7.75
CA ASN A 149 -8.63 -5.76 8.33
C ASN A 149 -8.04 -4.35 8.20
N TYR A 150 -8.31 -3.69 7.07
CA TYR A 150 -7.90 -2.32 6.83
C TYR A 150 -8.63 -1.31 7.73
N ARG A 151 -9.92 -1.54 8.02
CA ARG A 151 -10.71 -0.65 8.88
C ARG A 151 -10.10 -0.52 10.28
N ALA A 152 -9.55 -1.61 10.81
CA ALA A 152 -8.83 -1.58 12.07
C ALA A 152 -7.57 -0.70 11.99
N VAL A 153 -6.85 -0.70 10.85
CA VAL A 153 -5.70 0.18 10.63
C VAL A 153 -6.12 1.65 10.69
N GLU A 154 -7.19 2.02 10.00
CA GLU A 154 -7.71 3.40 9.99
C GLU A 154 -8.03 3.88 11.40
N LYS A 155 -8.73 3.05 12.17
CA LYS A 155 -9.12 3.37 13.55
C LYS A 155 -7.94 3.54 14.49
N ILE A 156 -7.00 2.57 14.54
CA ILE A 156 -5.87 2.67 15.49
C ILE A 156 -4.92 3.81 15.15
N CYS A 157 -4.88 4.25 13.89
CA CYS A 157 -4.07 5.36 13.43
C CYS A 157 -4.82 6.71 13.48
N ASP A 158 -6.04 6.75 13.99
CA ASP A 158 -6.83 7.97 14.05
C ASP A 158 -6.15 9.00 14.98
N PRO A 159 -6.13 10.30 14.60
CA PRO A 159 -5.59 11.35 15.45
C PRO A 159 -6.15 11.34 16.87
N ILE A 160 -7.45 11.08 17.05
CA ILE A 160 -8.11 11.00 18.36
C ILE A 160 -7.43 9.92 19.22
N VAL A 161 -7.23 8.72 18.66
CA VAL A 161 -6.54 7.61 19.34
C VAL A 161 -5.10 7.99 19.70
N THR A 162 -4.34 8.51 18.73
CA THR A 162 -2.92 8.82 18.97
C THR A 162 -2.71 9.97 19.95
N ASN A 163 -3.65 10.91 20.04
CA ASN A 163 -3.61 12.01 21.02
C ASN A 163 -3.87 11.48 22.43
N ILE A 164 -4.90 10.65 22.62
CA ILE A 164 -5.18 10.06 23.95
C ILE A 164 -4.04 9.14 24.38
N LEU A 165 -3.49 8.32 23.48
CA LEU A 165 -2.29 7.52 23.77
C LEU A 165 -1.14 8.39 24.25
N ASN A 166 -0.89 9.52 23.58
CA ASN A 166 0.22 10.41 23.90
C ASN A 166 0.04 11.13 25.25
N GLU A 167 -1.19 11.50 25.59
CA GLU A 167 -1.50 12.28 26.80
C GLU A 167 -1.76 11.43 28.03
N LYS A 168 -2.36 10.24 27.85
CA LYS A 168 -2.96 9.47 28.96
C LYS A 168 -2.32 8.10 29.18
N VAL A 169 -1.53 7.59 28.23
CA VAL A 169 -0.91 6.27 28.36
C VAL A 169 0.60 6.42 28.54
N ALA A 170 1.08 6.05 29.72
CA ALA A 170 2.50 6.09 30.06
C ALA A 170 3.33 5.25 29.07
N ASN A 171 4.52 5.75 28.72
CA ASN A 171 5.48 5.10 27.82
C ASN A 171 4.97 4.79 26.40
N ALA A 172 3.81 5.33 25.98
CA ALA A 172 3.23 5.06 24.66
C ALA A 172 3.86 5.85 23.49
N LYS A 173 4.82 6.74 23.76
CA LYS A 173 5.40 7.65 22.75
C LYS A 173 5.95 6.91 21.52
N GLY A 174 6.57 5.75 21.69
CA GLY A 174 7.01 4.89 20.58
C GLY A 174 5.85 4.45 19.70
N SER A 175 4.80 3.87 20.29
CA SER A 175 3.57 3.49 19.58
C SER A 175 2.91 4.68 18.89
N VAL A 176 2.88 5.86 19.51
CA VAL A 176 2.31 7.08 18.90
C VAL A 176 3.08 7.47 17.64
N ILE A 177 4.42 7.49 17.69
CA ILE A 177 5.27 7.79 16.51
C ILE A 177 5.00 6.78 15.40
N TYR A 178 4.91 5.50 15.74
CA TYR A 178 4.66 4.42 14.78
C TYR A 178 3.28 4.55 14.11
N LEU A 179 2.22 4.76 14.88
CA LEU A 179 0.85 4.93 14.37
C LEU A 179 0.71 6.20 13.52
N LYS A 180 1.33 7.31 13.93
CA LYS A 180 1.40 8.54 13.12
C LYS A 180 2.16 8.32 11.81
N ALA A 181 3.25 7.53 11.81
CA ALA A 181 3.97 7.20 10.59
C ALA A 181 3.10 6.38 9.62
N ILE A 182 2.33 5.40 10.12
CA ILE A 182 1.33 4.66 9.31
C ILE A 182 0.29 5.63 8.75
N ARG A 183 -0.27 6.52 9.58
CA ARG A 183 -1.27 7.49 9.15
C ARG A 183 -0.75 8.38 8.01
N ASN A 184 0.44 8.93 8.15
CA ASN A 184 1.09 9.75 7.12
C ASN A 184 1.24 8.98 5.79
N ILE A 185 1.62 7.69 5.84
CA ILE A 185 1.73 6.84 4.66
C ILE A 185 0.35 6.69 3.99
N LEU A 186 -0.68 6.36 4.77
CA LEU A 186 -2.04 6.20 4.25
C LEU A 186 -2.58 7.49 3.64
N ASP A 187 -2.51 8.59 4.39
CA ASP A 187 -3.04 9.89 3.97
C ASP A 187 -2.36 10.41 2.70
N SER A 188 -1.05 10.22 2.55
CA SER A 188 -0.32 10.66 1.35
C SER A 188 -0.89 10.10 0.04
N PHE A 189 -1.47 8.89 0.07
CA PHE A 189 -2.12 8.27 -1.10
C PHE A 189 -3.64 8.40 -1.08
N LEU A 190 -4.28 8.16 0.06
CA LEU A 190 -5.71 7.85 0.13
C LEU A 190 -6.58 9.05 0.52
N ASN A 191 -6.04 10.02 1.28
CA ASN A 191 -6.79 11.22 1.64
C ASN A 191 -6.87 12.14 0.42
N LYS A 192 -8.05 12.27 -0.19
CA LYS A 192 -8.25 13.05 -1.44
C LYS A 192 -8.18 14.57 -1.23
N ASN A 193 -8.28 15.03 0.02
CA ASN A 193 -8.33 16.46 0.34
C ASN A 193 -6.93 17.09 0.49
N LEU A 194 -5.86 16.27 0.51
CA LEU A 194 -4.50 16.79 0.67
C LEU A 194 -3.93 17.37 -0.62
N ALA A 195 -3.25 18.51 -0.46
CA ALA A 195 -2.44 19.11 -1.50
C ALA A 195 -1.24 18.23 -1.86
N HIS A 196 -0.79 18.30 -3.11
CA HIS A 196 0.32 17.49 -3.62
C HIS A 196 1.59 17.59 -2.74
N ARG A 197 2.04 18.82 -2.44
CA ARG A 197 3.22 19.05 -1.58
C ARG A 197 3.09 18.36 -0.21
N GLU A 198 1.91 18.42 0.39
CA GLU A 198 1.67 17.82 1.69
C GLU A 198 1.77 16.30 1.63
N ARG A 199 1.26 15.66 0.57
CA ARG A 199 1.40 14.21 0.37
C ARG A 199 2.86 13.78 0.36
N LEU A 200 3.71 14.51 -0.37
CA LEU A 200 5.16 14.25 -0.41
C LEU A 200 5.78 14.42 0.98
N PHE A 201 5.44 15.50 1.67
CA PHE A 201 5.94 15.74 3.02
C PHE A 201 5.59 14.58 3.97
N LEU A 202 4.34 14.12 3.97
CA LEU A 202 3.87 13.04 4.83
C LEU A 202 4.61 11.71 4.55
N ILE A 203 4.69 11.29 3.29
CA ILE A 203 5.33 10.01 2.96
C ILE A 203 6.84 10.03 3.24
N TRP A 204 7.52 11.13 2.89
CA TRP A 204 8.96 11.27 3.13
C TRP A 204 9.30 11.40 4.62
N LYS A 205 8.44 12.08 5.40
CA LYS A 205 8.55 12.08 6.86
C LYS A 205 8.54 10.66 7.42
N SER A 206 7.64 9.79 6.95
CA SER A 206 7.62 8.38 7.37
C SER A 206 8.84 7.60 6.89
N VAL A 207 9.32 7.82 5.67
CA VAL A 207 10.57 7.22 5.18
C VAL A 207 11.75 7.59 6.07
N PHE A 208 11.92 8.86 6.41
CA PHE A 208 13.03 9.30 7.26
C PHE A 208 12.94 8.72 8.67
N ILE A 209 11.75 8.67 9.27
CA ILE A 209 11.53 7.98 10.55
C ILE A 209 12.00 6.52 10.44
N PHE A 210 11.61 5.80 9.39
CA PHE A 210 11.99 4.39 9.22
C PHE A 210 13.46 4.18 8.90
N ARG A 211 14.10 5.08 8.15
CA ARG A 211 15.56 5.02 7.88
C ARG A 211 16.37 5.26 9.13
N ILE A 212 16.05 6.32 9.88
CA ILE A 212 16.73 6.64 11.15
C ILE A 212 16.54 5.49 12.13
N TRP A 213 15.30 4.99 12.27
CA TRP A 213 15.01 3.84 13.13
C TRP A 213 15.80 2.59 12.70
N ARG A 214 15.82 2.27 11.41
CA ARG A 214 16.57 1.12 10.89
C ARG A 214 18.06 1.23 11.18
N ASN A 215 18.66 2.39 10.94
CA ASN A 215 20.09 2.61 11.17
C ASN A 215 20.42 2.52 12.67
N TRP A 216 19.60 3.13 13.53
CA TRP A 216 19.76 3.01 14.97
C TRP A 216 19.75 1.56 15.46
N ILE A 217 18.85 0.71 14.94
CA ILE A 217 18.85 -0.74 15.24
C ILE A 217 20.16 -1.41 14.81
N LEU A 218 20.69 -1.06 13.64
CA LEU A 218 21.94 -1.64 13.13
C LEU A 218 23.18 -1.21 13.92
N GLU A 219 23.09 -0.11 14.66
CA GLU A 219 24.14 0.37 15.57
C GLU A 219 24.08 -0.28 16.96
N GLN A 220 22.99 -0.99 17.30
CA GLN A 220 22.87 -1.69 18.58
C GLN A 220 23.40 -3.13 18.49
N ASN A 221 24.11 -3.57 19.52
CA ASN A 221 24.70 -4.91 19.58
C ASN A 221 23.67 -6.00 19.93
N ASP A 222 22.59 -5.64 20.61
CA ASP A 222 21.59 -6.55 21.20
C ASP A 222 20.27 -6.61 20.41
N LEU A 223 20.10 -5.77 19.38
CA LEU A 223 18.87 -5.69 18.58
C LEU A 223 19.08 -6.25 17.18
N ILE A 224 18.04 -6.86 16.62
CA ILE A 224 18.05 -7.37 15.25
C ILE A 224 16.82 -6.91 14.47
N LEU A 225 17.01 -6.56 13.20
CA LEU A 225 15.93 -6.05 12.34
C LEU A 225 14.71 -6.98 12.27
N SER A 226 14.93 -8.31 12.27
CA SER A 226 13.87 -9.30 12.18
C SER A 226 12.97 -9.38 13.42
N LYS A 227 13.39 -8.83 14.56
CA LYS A 227 12.61 -8.81 15.82
C LYS A 227 12.26 -7.40 16.29
N ASN A 228 13.09 -6.41 16.01
CA ASN A 228 12.99 -5.07 16.58
C ASN A 228 12.60 -3.97 15.59
N PHE A 229 12.50 -4.32 14.30
CA PHE A 229 12.08 -3.41 13.23
C PHE A 229 10.86 -3.96 12.47
N ILE A 230 10.30 -3.13 11.58
CA ILE A 230 9.30 -3.60 10.61
C ILE A 230 9.91 -4.60 9.63
N THR A 231 9.06 -5.37 8.94
CA THR A 231 9.56 -6.35 7.97
C THR A 231 10.26 -5.64 6.80
N SER A 232 11.28 -6.28 6.22
CA SER A 232 11.99 -5.77 5.04
C SER A 232 11.03 -5.47 3.88
N ASN A 233 9.99 -6.30 3.70
CA ASN A 233 8.95 -6.09 2.69
C ASN A 233 8.13 -4.81 2.96
N SER A 234 7.66 -4.61 4.19
CA SER A 234 6.93 -3.39 4.57
C SER A 234 7.80 -2.14 4.40
N TYR A 235 9.05 -2.18 4.86
CA TYR A 235 10.00 -1.09 4.73
C TYR A 235 10.23 -0.72 3.26
N MET A 236 10.53 -1.71 2.41
CA MET A 236 10.74 -1.50 0.98
C MET A 236 9.46 -1.00 0.27
N SER A 237 8.28 -1.43 0.71
CA SER A 237 7.02 -0.95 0.14
C SER A 237 6.83 0.54 0.35
N VAL A 238 7.19 1.04 1.54
CA VAL A 238 7.12 2.47 1.88
C VAL A 238 8.15 3.26 1.06
N GLU A 239 9.37 2.74 0.93
CA GLU A 239 10.41 3.34 0.08
C GLU A 239 9.93 3.44 -1.38
N ILE A 240 9.42 2.34 -1.97
CA ILE A 240 8.90 2.32 -3.35
C ILE A 240 7.81 3.38 -3.53
N ASN A 241 6.86 3.47 -2.60
CA ASN A 241 5.76 4.43 -2.70
C ASN A 241 6.21 5.88 -2.60
N ALA A 242 7.19 6.19 -1.74
CA ALA A 242 7.73 7.55 -1.62
C ALA A 242 8.42 8.01 -2.91
N HIS A 243 9.24 7.13 -3.49
CA HIS A 243 9.92 7.42 -4.76
C HIS A 243 8.92 7.51 -5.91
N PHE A 244 7.97 6.58 -5.99
CA PHE A 244 6.87 6.60 -6.96
C PHE A 244 6.14 7.94 -6.94
N LEU A 245 5.75 8.43 -5.76
CA LEU A 245 4.95 9.66 -5.67
C LEU A 245 5.70 10.89 -6.16
N LEU A 246 6.99 11.01 -5.81
CA LEU A 246 7.82 12.11 -6.30
C LEU A 246 8.00 12.05 -7.82
N MET A 247 8.26 10.86 -8.35
CA MET A 247 8.43 10.67 -9.80
C MET A 247 7.14 10.88 -10.57
N LEU A 248 5.99 10.46 -10.03
CA LEU A 248 4.67 10.71 -10.60
C LEU A 248 4.45 12.22 -10.77
N PHE A 249 4.78 13.01 -9.75
CA PHE A 249 4.63 14.46 -9.82
C PHE A 249 5.59 15.06 -10.83
N GLN A 250 6.84 14.58 -10.89
CA GLN A 250 7.79 15.02 -11.91
C GLN A 250 7.27 14.75 -13.32
N ILE A 251 6.70 13.56 -13.58
CA ILE A 251 6.12 13.22 -14.88
C ILE A 251 4.99 14.19 -15.23
N ILE A 252 4.03 14.38 -14.32
CA ILE A 252 2.87 15.26 -14.54
C ILE A 252 3.30 16.71 -14.76
N LEU A 253 4.34 17.19 -14.08
CA LEU A 253 4.87 18.53 -14.28
C LEU A 253 5.68 18.69 -15.57
N SER A 254 6.27 17.61 -16.09
CA SER A 254 7.14 17.64 -17.27
C SER A 254 6.42 17.38 -18.59
N ASP A 255 5.24 16.75 -18.57
CA ASP A 255 4.49 16.39 -19.76
C ASP A 255 3.31 17.36 -19.96
N SER A 256 3.35 18.15 -21.03
CA SER A 256 2.29 19.12 -21.35
C SER A 256 0.93 18.50 -21.64
N ASN A 257 0.86 17.18 -21.89
CA ASN A 257 -0.41 16.48 -22.07
C ASN A 257 -1.05 16.05 -20.75
N LEU A 258 -0.31 16.14 -19.63
CA LEU A 258 -0.80 15.81 -18.31
C LEU A 258 -1.15 17.09 -17.55
N ASN A 259 -2.10 16.98 -16.63
CA ASN A 259 -2.46 18.07 -15.75
C ASN A 259 -2.55 17.60 -14.29
N SER A 260 -2.54 18.55 -13.36
CA SER A 260 -2.56 18.27 -11.91
C SER A 260 -3.77 17.45 -11.47
N SER A 261 -4.91 17.54 -12.16
CA SER A 261 -6.11 16.74 -11.83
C SER A 261 -5.93 15.25 -12.11
N MET A 262 -4.96 14.87 -12.95
CA MET A 262 -4.58 13.47 -13.21
C MET A 262 -3.64 12.90 -12.15
N CYS A 263 -3.21 13.72 -11.18
CA CYS A 263 -2.42 13.27 -10.05
C CYS A 263 -3.32 12.63 -8.98
N VAL A 264 -3.72 11.38 -9.23
CA VAL A 264 -4.70 10.63 -8.43
C VAL A 264 -4.07 9.41 -7.73
N PRO A 265 -3.17 9.59 -6.74
CA PRO A 265 -2.44 8.48 -6.11
C PRO A 265 -3.36 7.43 -5.45
N TRP A 266 -4.58 7.81 -5.03
CA TRP A 266 -5.58 6.87 -4.51
C TRP A 266 -6.07 5.83 -5.54
N LEU A 267 -5.88 6.08 -6.84
CA LEU A 267 -6.18 5.10 -7.89
C LEU A 267 -5.01 4.14 -8.18
N MET A 268 -3.83 4.40 -7.62
CA MET A 268 -2.61 3.62 -7.84
C MET A 268 -2.51 2.46 -6.85
N SER A 269 -3.42 1.50 -6.94
CA SER A 269 -3.48 0.36 -6.02
C SER A 269 -3.99 -0.92 -6.69
N SER A 270 -3.85 -2.06 -6.00
CA SER A 270 -4.46 -3.33 -6.43
C SER A 270 -5.94 -3.47 -6.04
N GLN A 271 -6.56 -2.44 -5.46
CA GLN A 271 -7.97 -2.49 -5.03
C GLN A 271 -8.97 -2.83 -6.15
N PRO A 272 -8.77 -2.37 -7.41
CA PRO A 272 -9.59 -2.83 -8.53
C PRO A 272 -9.58 -4.36 -8.71
N CYS A 273 -8.44 -5.01 -8.49
CA CYS A 273 -8.34 -6.48 -8.55
C CYS A 273 -9.15 -7.12 -7.43
N GLU A 274 -9.01 -6.63 -6.19
CA GLU A 274 -9.76 -7.11 -5.02
C GLU A 274 -11.28 -6.92 -5.17
N GLN A 275 -11.72 -5.81 -5.77
CA GLN A 275 -13.13 -5.57 -6.05
C GLN A 275 -13.69 -6.60 -7.03
N ILE A 276 -12.95 -6.94 -8.09
CA ILE A 276 -13.36 -7.99 -9.02
C ILE A 276 -13.36 -9.35 -8.37
N PHE A 277 -12.34 -9.72 -7.58
CA PHE A 277 -12.32 -11.00 -6.88
C PHE A 277 -13.45 -11.13 -5.86
N ARG A 278 -13.85 -10.05 -5.20
CA ARG A 278 -15.03 -10.04 -4.33
C ARG A 278 -16.31 -10.19 -5.13
N SER A 279 -16.42 -9.46 -6.24
CA SER A 279 -17.60 -9.51 -7.12
C SER A 279 -17.77 -10.90 -7.72
N THR A 280 -16.70 -11.55 -8.18
CA THR A 280 -16.76 -12.94 -8.70
C THR A 280 -17.18 -13.93 -7.62
N ARG A 281 -16.71 -13.77 -6.39
CA ARG A 281 -17.13 -14.58 -5.22
C ARG A 281 -18.58 -14.32 -4.80
N SER A 282 -19.11 -13.12 -5.01
CA SER A 282 -20.50 -12.80 -4.69
C SER A 282 -21.51 -13.27 -5.75
N LEU A 283 -21.04 -13.56 -6.98
CA LEU A 283 -21.86 -14.13 -8.05
C LEU A 283 -22.04 -15.64 -7.86
N THR A 284 -22.69 -16.01 -6.77
CA THR A 284 -23.09 -17.39 -6.47
C THR A 284 -24.59 -17.46 -6.21
N SER A 285 -25.18 -18.65 -6.36
CA SER A 285 -26.60 -18.84 -6.08
C SER A 285 -26.86 -18.77 -4.57
N THR A 286 -28.10 -18.45 -4.18
CA THR A 286 -28.55 -18.39 -2.77
C THR A 286 -28.32 -19.68 -1.98
N PHE A 287 -28.15 -20.81 -2.67
CA PHE A 287 -27.97 -22.14 -2.07
C PHE A 287 -26.52 -22.66 -2.18
N SER A 288 -25.56 -21.84 -2.63
CA SER A 288 -24.19 -22.29 -2.83
C SER A 288 -23.18 -21.18 -2.62
N THR A 289 -22.31 -21.29 -1.61
CA THR A 289 -21.20 -20.37 -1.39
C THR A 289 -19.94 -20.90 -2.08
N ILE A 290 -19.95 -20.97 -3.41
CA ILE A 290 -18.77 -21.39 -4.18
C ILE A 290 -17.72 -20.28 -4.15
N VAL A 291 -16.76 -20.42 -3.24
CA VAL A 291 -15.63 -19.50 -3.10
C VAL A 291 -14.52 -19.75 -4.12
N ASN A 292 -14.41 -20.99 -4.62
CA ASN A 292 -13.40 -21.44 -5.58
C ASN A 292 -14.02 -21.69 -6.95
N PHE A 293 -13.39 -21.22 -8.02
CA PHE A 293 -13.92 -21.32 -9.37
C PHE A 293 -12.79 -21.55 -10.38
N SER A 294 -13.10 -22.26 -11.47
CA SER A 294 -12.15 -22.50 -12.55
C SER A 294 -11.87 -21.22 -13.34
N LEU A 295 -10.83 -21.22 -14.18
CA LEU A 295 -10.57 -20.11 -15.09
C LEU A 295 -11.76 -19.85 -16.03
N ASN A 296 -12.43 -20.91 -16.49
CA ASN A 296 -13.62 -20.82 -17.33
C ASN A 296 -14.78 -20.11 -16.60
N ASP A 297 -15.01 -20.48 -15.34
CA ASP A 297 -16.03 -19.84 -14.50
C ASP A 297 -15.75 -18.34 -14.31
N ILE A 298 -14.49 -17.99 -14.06
CA ILE A 298 -14.06 -16.59 -13.93
C ILE A 298 -14.33 -15.81 -15.22
N MET A 299 -13.94 -16.35 -16.38
CA MET A 299 -14.17 -15.67 -17.67
C MET A 299 -15.65 -15.37 -17.90
N ASN A 300 -16.53 -16.31 -17.56
CA ASN A 300 -17.98 -16.14 -17.68
C ASN A 300 -18.53 -15.10 -16.68
N ARG A 301 -18.01 -15.07 -15.44
CA ARG A 301 -18.42 -14.09 -14.42
C ARG A 301 -17.93 -12.68 -14.73
N ILE A 302 -16.71 -12.51 -15.25
CA ILE A 302 -16.13 -11.19 -15.56
C ILE A 302 -17.01 -10.42 -16.55
N LYS A 303 -17.49 -11.07 -17.62
CA LYS A 303 -18.38 -10.43 -18.60
C LYS A 303 -19.63 -9.85 -17.93
N LYS A 304 -20.28 -10.63 -17.06
CA LYS A 304 -21.46 -10.18 -16.30
C LYS A 304 -21.13 -9.01 -15.37
N ILE A 305 -20.01 -9.08 -14.64
CA ILE A 305 -19.57 -8.01 -13.72
C ILE A 305 -19.33 -6.71 -14.49
N GLN A 306 -18.61 -6.78 -15.62
CA GLN A 306 -18.29 -5.59 -16.42
C GLN A 306 -19.56 -4.93 -16.97
N ILE A 307 -20.52 -5.72 -17.44
CA ILE A 307 -21.83 -5.23 -17.89
C ILE A 307 -22.54 -4.50 -16.74
N ILE A 308 -22.67 -5.12 -15.57
CA ILE A 308 -23.30 -4.51 -14.39
C ILE A 308 -22.61 -3.18 -14.03
N TYR A 309 -21.28 -3.15 -14.06
CA TYR A 309 -20.51 -1.98 -13.69
C TYR A 309 -20.71 -0.81 -14.66
N ILE A 310 -20.81 -1.09 -15.96
CA ILE A 310 -21.11 -0.09 -16.99
C ILE A 310 -22.50 0.52 -16.78
N TYR A 311 -23.53 -0.31 -16.52
CA TYR A 311 -24.90 0.17 -16.34
C TYR A 311 -25.11 0.91 -15.02
N THR A 312 -24.48 0.47 -13.93
CA THR A 312 -24.68 1.07 -12.59
C THR A 312 -23.90 2.36 -12.38
N LYS A 313 -22.72 2.53 -13.00
CA LYS A 313 -21.94 3.78 -12.89
C LYS A 313 -22.33 4.87 -13.88
N ARG A 314 -23.07 4.57 -14.96
CA ARG A 314 -23.62 5.59 -15.85
C ARG A 314 -24.80 6.35 -15.24
N GLN A 315 -25.34 5.90 -14.11
CA GLN A 315 -26.49 6.51 -13.43
C GLN A 315 -26.13 7.36 -12.19
N LYS A 316 -24.85 7.68 -11.96
CA LYS A 316 -24.37 8.58 -10.90
C LYS A 316 -23.34 9.55 -11.44
#